data_AF-A0A774S9A2-F1
#
_entry.id   AF-A0A774S9A2-F1
#
_cell.length_a   1.000
_cell.length_b   1.000
_cell.length_c   1.000
_cell.angle_alpha   90.00
_cell.angle_beta   90.00
_cell.angle_gamma   90.00
#
_symmetry.space_group_name_H-M   'P 1'
#
loop_
_entity.id
_entity.type
_entity.pdbx_description
1 polymer ?
#
loop_
_entity_poly.entity_id
_entity_poly.type
_entity_poly.pdbx_seq_one_letter_code
_entity_poly.pdbx_strand_id
1 'polypeptide(L)'
;KLRNVGLPLYLPAGAAPNLSLILGGAGARLDEMAAAYSAFARHGKAAKLRLQPDDPLSERPLMSPGAAWIIRRIMADEAQPLPDNALPRIVPLAWKTGTSYGYRDAWAIGVNARYIIGIWTGRPDGTPVVGQFGFASAVPLLNQVNNLLLAHTGRLPEDPRPQAVSRGVICWPGGQTLPAGDSNCRRRLATWLLDDSQPPTLLLPEQEDINGIRFPVWLDDTGRRVAADCPQARAHTFIVWPRPLEPWLPPAERRSARLPAASDHCPPLQGNDAAPLMLSGVRDGAVIRQLPGQENVTLPVSTTGGKGRRWWFLNGEPVNGENNRLSLLLNIAGRYQLVVMDESGQVAAVNFELIR
;
A
#
# COMPACT_ATOMS: atom_id res chain seq x y z
N LYS A 1 -2.26 14.15 -14.37
CA LYS A 1 -1.86 13.16 -15.42
C LYS A 1 -3.03 12.31 -15.92
N LEU A 2 -3.83 11.64 -15.07
CA LEU A 2 -4.96 10.80 -15.54
C LEU A 2 -5.98 11.55 -16.42
N ARG A 3 -6.46 12.73 -15.97
CA ARG A 3 -7.31 13.61 -16.81
C ARG A 3 -6.67 13.98 -18.15
N ASN A 4 -5.36 14.22 -18.16
CA ASN A 4 -4.63 14.56 -19.38
C ASN A 4 -4.70 13.45 -20.41
N VAL A 5 -4.69 12.18 -20.00
CA VAL A 5 -4.73 11.04 -20.91
C VAL A 5 -6.14 10.56 -21.25
N GLY A 6 -7.16 11.33 -20.89
CA GLY A 6 -8.56 10.99 -21.18
C GLY A 6 -9.21 10.08 -20.13
N LEU A 7 -8.64 9.99 -18.91
CA LEU A 7 -9.27 9.31 -17.78
C LEU A 7 -9.66 10.32 -16.69
N PRO A 8 -10.80 11.02 -16.84
CA PRO A 8 -11.37 11.81 -15.75
C PRO A 8 -11.86 10.90 -14.63
N LEU A 9 -11.57 11.29 -13.39
CA LEU A 9 -12.13 10.68 -12.20
C LEU A 9 -13.30 11.53 -11.70
N TYR A 10 -14.42 10.87 -11.44
CA TYR A 10 -15.68 11.47 -10.99
C TYR A 10 -15.80 11.32 -9.47
N LEU A 11 -15.90 12.45 -8.78
CA LEU A 11 -16.10 12.51 -7.34
C LEU A 11 -17.54 12.94 -7.04
N PRO A 12 -18.12 12.54 -5.89
CA PRO A 12 -19.41 13.07 -5.44
C PRO A 12 -19.42 14.60 -5.39
N ALA A 13 -20.60 15.21 -5.53
CA ALA A 13 -20.75 16.67 -5.46
C ALA A 13 -20.21 17.20 -4.11
N GLY A 14 -19.37 18.24 -4.16
CA GLY A 14 -18.73 18.82 -2.98
C GLY A 14 -17.55 18.02 -2.40
N ALA A 15 -17.23 16.85 -2.94
CA ALA A 15 -16.10 16.04 -2.46
C ALA A 15 -14.76 16.52 -3.03
N ALA A 16 -13.73 16.53 -2.18
CA ALA A 16 -12.35 16.77 -2.57
C ALA A 16 -11.55 15.45 -2.65
N PRO A 17 -10.51 15.39 -3.50
CA PRO A 17 -9.52 14.30 -3.50
C PRO A 17 -8.98 13.99 -2.10
N ASN A 18 -9.00 12.71 -1.70
CA ASN A 18 -8.39 12.25 -0.45
C ASN A 18 -7.77 10.85 -0.63
N LEU A 19 -7.23 10.27 0.45
CA LEU A 19 -6.53 8.98 0.41
C LEU A 19 -7.35 7.82 -0.15
N SER A 20 -8.70 7.88 -0.12
CA SER A 20 -9.54 6.83 -0.71
C SER A 20 -9.34 6.66 -2.22
N LEU A 21 -8.78 7.67 -2.90
CA LEU A 21 -8.47 7.59 -4.33
C LEU A 21 -7.57 6.39 -4.68
N ILE A 22 -6.60 6.05 -3.82
CA ILE A 22 -5.71 4.90 -4.06
C ILE A 22 -6.44 3.56 -4.01
N LEU A 23 -7.60 3.53 -3.35
CA LEU A 23 -8.47 2.36 -3.23
C LEU A 23 -9.63 2.37 -4.25
N GLY A 24 -9.66 3.32 -5.18
CA GLY A 24 -10.75 3.45 -6.15
C GLY A 24 -11.97 4.22 -5.63
N GLY A 25 -11.79 5.14 -4.68
CA GLY A 25 -12.86 6.02 -4.15
C GLY A 25 -13.41 7.08 -5.13
N ALA A 26 -13.27 6.87 -6.44
CA ALA A 26 -13.79 7.74 -7.48
C ALA A 26 -14.39 6.90 -8.62
N GLY A 27 -15.43 7.43 -9.26
CA GLY A 27 -16.00 6.83 -10.46
C GLY A 27 -15.12 7.05 -11.69
N ALA A 28 -15.20 6.15 -12.65
CA ALA A 28 -14.60 6.24 -13.98
C ALA A 28 -15.41 5.41 -14.97
N ARG A 29 -15.39 5.76 -16.26
CA ARG A 29 -16.05 4.95 -17.28
C ARG A 29 -15.15 3.82 -17.76
N LEU A 30 -15.74 2.67 -18.10
CA LEU A 30 -14.98 1.49 -18.53
C LEU A 30 -14.16 1.73 -19.80
N ASP A 31 -14.75 2.42 -20.77
CA ASP A 31 -14.13 2.77 -22.04
C ASP A 31 -12.91 3.70 -21.82
N GLU A 32 -13.04 4.69 -20.95
CA GLU A 32 -11.94 5.58 -20.55
C GLU A 32 -10.82 4.83 -19.80
N MET A 33 -11.19 3.90 -18.90
CA MET A 33 -10.20 3.06 -18.21
C MET A 33 -9.48 2.14 -19.19
N ALA A 34 -10.19 1.45 -20.08
CA ALA A 34 -9.59 0.60 -21.11
C ALA A 34 -8.65 1.40 -22.03
N ALA A 35 -9.04 2.61 -22.44
CA ALA A 35 -8.19 3.53 -23.19
C ALA A 35 -6.90 3.88 -22.43
N ALA A 36 -7.00 4.19 -21.14
CA ALA A 36 -5.83 4.51 -20.31
C ALA A 36 -4.89 3.30 -20.14
N TYR A 37 -5.44 2.09 -19.99
CA TYR A 37 -4.66 0.84 -19.90
C TYR A 37 -3.87 0.55 -21.18
N SER A 38 -4.20 1.16 -22.32
CA SER A 38 -3.39 1.03 -23.53
C SER A 38 -1.96 1.50 -23.34
N ALA A 39 -1.70 2.39 -22.38
CA ALA A 39 -0.36 2.85 -22.06
C ALA A 39 0.61 1.70 -21.76
N PHE A 40 0.15 0.61 -21.15
CA PHE A 40 0.99 -0.54 -20.82
C PHE A 40 1.46 -1.31 -22.05
N ALA A 41 0.68 -1.34 -23.13
CA ALA A 41 1.05 -1.98 -24.39
C ALA A 41 1.60 -1.00 -25.45
N ARG A 42 1.57 0.31 -25.18
CA ARG A 42 1.97 1.38 -26.11
C ARG A 42 3.08 2.24 -25.53
N HIS A 43 4.05 1.60 -24.89
CA HIS A 43 5.27 2.23 -24.38
C HIS A 43 5.01 3.49 -23.53
N GLY A 44 3.97 3.43 -22.68
CA GLY A 44 3.60 4.51 -21.76
C GLY A 44 2.66 5.57 -22.32
N LYS A 45 2.18 5.43 -23.56
CA LYS A 45 1.21 6.34 -24.18
C LYS A 45 -0.21 5.77 -24.14
N ALA A 46 -1.13 6.48 -23.49
CA ALA A 46 -2.54 6.16 -23.59
C ALA A 46 -3.09 6.65 -24.93
N ALA A 47 -3.93 5.85 -25.58
CA ALA A 47 -4.55 6.17 -26.85
C ALA A 47 -6.05 6.35 -26.66
N LYS A 48 -6.60 7.42 -27.25
CA LYS A 48 -8.06 7.59 -27.31
C LYS A 48 -8.68 6.46 -28.13
N LEU A 49 -9.81 5.94 -27.68
CA LEU A 49 -10.58 4.96 -28.44
C LEU A 49 -11.04 5.55 -29.78
N ARG A 50 -10.93 4.73 -30.82
CA ARG A 50 -11.42 4.99 -32.16
C ARG A 50 -12.63 4.12 -32.40
N LEU A 51 -13.74 4.72 -32.82
CA LEU A 51 -14.98 4.00 -33.09
C LEU A 51 -15.11 3.67 -34.59
N GLN A 52 -14.46 4.47 -35.44
CA GLN A 52 -14.40 4.26 -36.89
C GLN A 52 -12.95 4.04 -37.34
N PRO A 53 -12.72 3.30 -38.44
CA PRO A 53 -11.37 3.06 -38.97
C PRO A 53 -10.58 4.34 -39.26
N ASP A 54 -11.27 5.36 -39.76
CA ASP A 54 -10.70 6.63 -40.21
C ASP A 54 -10.52 7.66 -39.08
N ASP A 55 -10.99 7.36 -37.87
CA ASP A 55 -10.74 8.24 -36.72
C ASP A 55 -9.22 8.40 -36.51
N PRO A 56 -8.73 9.60 -36.21
CA PRO A 56 -7.30 9.82 -36.00
C PRO A 56 -6.83 9.12 -34.72
N LEU A 57 -5.64 8.52 -34.78
CA LEU A 57 -4.97 8.01 -33.59
C LEU A 57 -4.44 9.19 -32.76
N SER A 58 -5.06 9.43 -31.60
CA SER A 58 -4.62 10.45 -30.65
C SER A 58 -3.99 9.78 -29.43
N GLU A 59 -2.70 10.01 -29.22
CA GLU A 59 -1.93 9.46 -28.11
C GLU A 59 -1.44 10.55 -27.17
N ARG A 60 -1.41 10.24 -25.87
CA ARG A 60 -0.88 11.14 -24.85
C ARG A 60 0.05 10.38 -23.90
N PRO A 61 1.22 10.94 -23.55
CA PRO A 61 2.15 10.28 -22.63
C PRO A 61 1.55 10.23 -21.22
N LEU A 62 1.57 9.05 -20.60
CA LEU A 62 1.19 8.81 -19.21
C LEU A 62 2.41 8.55 -18.32
N MET A 63 3.31 7.68 -18.80
CA MET A 63 4.51 7.22 -18.11
C MET A 63 5.63 6.91 -19.11
N SER A 64 6.85 6.62 -18.63
CA SER A 64 7.96 6.23 -19.51
C SER A 64 7.74 4.83 -20.09
N PRO A 65 8.38 4.50 -21.23
CA PRO A 65 8.35 3.15 -21.79
C PRO A 65 8.79 2.07 -20.79
N GLY A 66 9.84 2.34 -20.02
CA GLY A 66 10.35 1.42 -19.01
C GLY A 66 9.37 1.21 -17.85
N ALA A 67 8.71 2.26 -17.36
CA ALA A 67 7.68 2.13 -16.34
C ALA A 67 6.47 1.31 -16.84
N ALA A 68 6.01 1.58 -18.06
CA ALA A 68 4.92 0.84 -18.68
C ALA A 68 5.26 -0.65 -18.81
N TRP A 69 6.48 -0.96 -19.26
CA TRP A 69 6.97 -2.32 -19.41
C TRP A 69 7.05 -3.06 -18.07
N ILE A 70 7.67 -2.45 -17.04
CA ILE A 70 7.78 -3.05 -15.70
C ILE A 70 6.39 -3.33 -15.11
N ILE A 71 5.47 -2.36 -15.17
CA ILE A 71 4.12 -2.53 -14.60
C ILE A 71 3.36 -3.63 -15.35
N ARG A 72 3.47 -3.70 -16.68
CA ARG A 72 2.83 -4.76 -17.46
C ARG A 72 3.34 -6.15 -17.06
N ARG A 73 4.66 -6.31 -16.89
CA ARG A 73 5.26 -7.58 -16.42
C ARG A 73 4.81 -7.93 -15.01
N ILE A 74 4.70 -6.97 -14.09
CA ILE A 74 4.13 -7.19 -12.75
C ILE A 74 2.69 -7.70 -12.84
N MET A 75 1.84 -7.06 -13.65
CA MET A 75 0.44 -7.49 -13.84
C MET A 75 0.31 -8.84 -14.56
N ALA A 76 1.37 -9.30 -15.24
CA ALA A 76 1.45 -10.58 -15.91
C ALA A 76 2.04 -11.69 -15.02
N ASP A 77 2.30 -11.42 -13.74
CA ASP A 77 3.01 -12.31 -12.80
C ASP A 77 4.48 -12.61 -13.22
N GLU A 78 5.09 -11.67 -13.96
CA GLU A 78 6.48 -11.72 -14.43
C GLU A 78 7.34 -10.62 -13.76
N ALA A 79 7.02 -10.29 -12.51
CA ALA A 79 7.73 -9.25 -11.75
C ALA A 79 9.20 -9.60 -11.45
N GLN A 80 9.52 -10.89 -11.34
CA GLN A 80 10.87 -11.38 -11.06
C GLN A 80 11.74 -11.30 -12.32
N PRO A 81 12.94 -10.69 -12.24
CA PRO A 81 13.74 -10.48 -13.42
C PRO A 81 14.43 -11.76 -13.92
N LEU A 82 14.23 -12.06 -15.20
CA LEU A 82 14.89 -13.15 -15.92
C LEU A 82 16.04 -12.61 -16.80
N PRO A 83 17.04 -13.45 -17.12
CA PRO A 83 17.98 -13.16 -18.20
C PRO A 83 17.26 -12.90 -19.53
N ASP A 84 17.83 -12.06 -20.40
CA ASP A 84 17.16 -11.63 -21.64
C ASP A 84 16.81 -12.79 -22.59
N ASN A 85 17.62 -13.85 -22.61
CA ASN A 85 17.36 -15.06 -23.41
C ASN A 85 16.24 -15.94 -22.85
N ALA A 86 15.87 -15.76 -21.58
CA ALA A 86 14.81 -16.49 -20.90
C ALA A 86 13.53 -15.65 -20.73
N LEU A 87 13.58 -14.35 -21.05
CA LEU A 87 12.45 -13.44 -20.95
C LEU A 87 11.43 -13.70 -22.07
N PRO A 88 10.15 -13.96 -21.77
CA PRO A 88 9.13 -14.15 -22.79
C PRO A 88 8.98 -12.91 -23.68
N ARG A 89 9.20 -13.09 -24.99
CA ARG A 89 9.04 -12.01 -25.99
C ARG A 89 7.60 -11.55 -26.12
N ILE A 90 6.65 -12.47 -25.93
CA ILE A 90 5.22 -12.18 -25.90
C ILE A 90 4.79 -12.17 -24.43
N VAL A 91 4.22 -11.05 -23.98
CA VAL A 91 3.65 -10.97 -22.63
C VAL A 91 2.35 -11.76 -22.60
N PRO A 92 2.12 -12.63 -21.59
CA PRO A 92 0.81 -13.25 -21.41
C PRO A 92 -0.24 -12.20 -21.01
N LEU A 93 -1.45 -12.64 -20.68
CA LEU A 93 -2.50 -11.74 -20.21
C LEU A 93 -2.06 -11.06 -18.90
N ALA A 94 -1.77 -9.77 -18.97
CA ALA A 94 -1.49 -8.93 -17.80
C ALA A 94 -2.80 -8.31 -17.32
N TRP A 95 -3.19 -8.48 -16.06
CA TRP A 95 -4.51 -7.99 -15.63
C TRP A 95 -4.56 -7.52 -14.18
N LYS A 96 -5.61 -6.75 -13.89
CA LYS A 96 -5.90 -6.28 -12.54
C LYS A 96 -7.40 -6.31 -12.26
N THR A 97 -7.75 -6.78 -11.06
CA THR A 97 -9.11 -6.72 -10.51
C THR A 97 -9.40 -5.41 -9.80
N GLY A 98 -10.67 -5.03 -9.79
CA GLY A 98 -11.23 -4.00 -8.91
C GLY A 98 -12.51 -4.51 -8.25
N THR A 99 -12.71 -4.17 -6.98
CA THR A 99 -13.95 -4.44 -6.24
C THR A 99 -14.30 -3.18 -5.49
N SER A 100 -15.47 -2.61 -5.74
CA SER A 100 -15.89 -1.39 -5.04
C SER A 100 -16.39 -1.68 -3.62
N TYR A 101 -16.38 -0.65 -2.77
CA TYR A 101 -16.92 -0.74 -1.42
C TYR A 101 -18.39 -1.17 -1.45
N GLY A 102 -18.75 -2.11 -0.55
CA GLY A 102 -20.11 -2.63 -0.47
C GLY A 102 -20.52 -3.54 -1.62
N TYR A 103 -19.58 -4.13 -2.36
CA TYR A 103 -19.84 -5.13 -3.42
C TYR A 103 -20.78 -4.64 -4.52
N ARG A 104 -20.65 -3.37 -4.93
CA ARG A 104 -21.50 -2.78 -5.99
C ARG A 104 -20.96 -3.07 -7.39
N ASP A 105 -19.64 -3.10 -7.52
CA ASP A 105 -18.93 -3.28 -8.78
C ASP A 105 -17.84 -4.33 -8.66
N ALA A 106 -17.79 -5.23 -9.63
CA ALA A 106 -16.70 -6.15 -9.86
C ALA A 106 -16.08 -5.86 -11.24
N TRP A 107 -14.81 -5.47 -11.23
CA TRP A 107 -14.05 -5.09 -12.42
C TRP A 107 -12.90 -6.07 -12.67
N ALA A 108 -12.58 -6.27 -13.95
CA ALA A 108 -11.30 -6.80 -14.38
C ALA A 108 -10.86 -6.11 -15.68
N ILE A 109 -9.66 -5.55 -15.71
CA ILE A 109 -9.07 -5.02 -16.94
C ILE A 109 -7.79 -5.79 -17.25
N GLY A 110 -7.73 -6.37 -18.44
CA GLY A 110 -6.61 -7.15 -18.93
C GLY A 110 -6.01 -6.56 -20.21
N VAL A 111 -4.71 -6.78 -20.38
CA VAL A 111 -3.92 -6.38 -21.55
C VAL A 111 -3.10 -7.60 -21.96
N ASN A 112 -3.46 -8.23 -23.07
CA ASN A 112 -2.62 -9.26 -23.69
C ASN A 112 -1.74 -8.63 -24.79
N ALA A 113 -1.04 -9.44 -25.57
CA ALA A 113 -0.13 -8.95 -26.61
C ALA A 113 -0.78 -8.05 -27.67
N ARG A 114 -2.10 -8.17 -27.92
CA ARG A 114 -2.81 -7.46 -29.00
C ARG A 114 -4.05 -6.69 -28.57
N TYR A 115 -4.70 -7.09 -27.47
CA TYR A 115 -6.00 -6.59 -27.04
C TYR A 115 -5.94 -6.05 -25.61
N ILE A 116 -6.81 -5.07 -25.37
CA ILE A 116 -7.18 -4.60 -24.04
C ILE A 116 -8.64 -5.00 -23.84
N ILE A 117 -8.93 -5.63 -22.71
CA ILE A 117 -10.23 -6.21 -22.39
C ILE A 117 -10.67 -5.63 -21.06
N GLY A 118 -11.76 -4.87 -21.06
CA GLY A 118 -12.39 -4.36 -19.84
C GLY A 118 -13.69 -5.13 -19.55
N ILE A 119 -13.81 -5.68 -18.35
CA ILE A 119 -15.00 -6.37 -17.86
C ILE A 119 -15.52 -5.64 -16.63
N TRP A 120 -16.83 -5.39 -16.62
CA TRP A 120 -17.58 -4.94 -15.46
C TRP A 120 -18.79 -5.84 -15.27
N THR A 121 -19.03 -6.21 -14.02
CA THR A 121 -20.27 -6.84 -13.58
C THR A 121 -20.76 -6.11 -12.34
N GLY A 122 -22.04 -5.77 -12.33
CA GLY A 122 -22.70 -5.07 -11.24
C GLY A 122 -24.13 -4.76 -11.64
N ARG A 123 -24.87 -4.11 -10.74
CA ARG A 123 -26.22 -3.66 -11.05
C ARG A 123 -26.20 -2.21 -11.54
N PRO A 124 -26.88 -1.87 -12.64
CA PRO A 124 -26.96 -0.50 -13.14
C PRO A 124 -27.54 0.50 -12.13
N ASP A 125 -28.36 0.02 -11.19
CA ASP A 125 -28.94 0.81 -10.10
C ASP A 125 -27.98 1.04 -8.91
N GLY A 126 -26.76 0.48 -8.97
CA GLY A 126 -25.73 0.60 -7.94
C GLY A 126 -26.03 -0.16 -6.64
N THR A 127 -27.06 -1.03 -6.63
CA THR A 127 -27.36 -1.84 -5.44
C THR A 127 -26.30 -2.93 -5.24
N PRO A 128 -25.89 -3.21 -3.98
CA PRO A 128 -24.94 -4.28 -3.67
C PRO A 128 -25.34 -5.64 -4.23
N VAL A 129 -24.37 -6.37 -4.77
CA VAL A 129 -24.51 -7.79 -5.12
C VAL A 129 -23.55 -8.59 -4.24
N VAL A 130 -24.04 -8.99 -3.06
CA VAL A 130 -23.24 -9.73 -2.08
C VAL A 130 -22.68 -11.00 -2.72
N GLY A 131 -21.39 -11.25 -2.52
CA GLY A 131 -20.67 -12.38 -3.11
C GLY A 131 -20.10 -12.12 -4.51
N GLN A 132 -20.43 -10.99 -5.16
CA GLN A 132 -19.73 -10.56 -6.38
C GLN A 132 -18.54 -9.66 -6.03
N PHE A 133 -17.37 -10.05 -6.55
CA PHE A 133 -16.14 -9.27 -6.48
C PHE A 133 -15.28 -9.60 -7.69
N GLY A 134 -14.32 -8.72 -8.03
CA GLY A 134 -13.60 -8.79 -9.30
C GLY A 134 -13.04 -10.17 -9.64
N PHE A 135 -12.43 -10.84 -8.66
CA PHE A 135 -11.82 -12.16 -8.87
C PHE A 135 -12.85 -13.28 -9.12
N ALA A 136 -13.98 -13.30 -8.41
CA ALA A 136 -14.98 -14.35 -8.56
C ALA A 136 -15.90 -14.14 -9.78
N SER A 137 -16.11 -12.90 -10.21
CA SER A 137 -17.11 -12.57 -11.23
C SER A 137 -16.49 -12.08 -12.55
N ALA A 138 -15.63 -11.05 -12.50
CA ALA A 138 -15.11 -10.41 -13.71
C ALA A 138 -13.93 -11.16 -14.33
N VAL A 139 -13.06 -11.80 -13.53
CA VAL A 139 -11.88 -12.54 -14.03
C VAL A 139 -12.26 -13.78 -14.88
N PRO A 140 -13.25 -14.62 -14.50
CA PRO A 140 -13.67 -15.73 -15.35
C PRO A 140 -14.13 -15.27 -16.74
N LEU A 141 -14.88 -14.18 -16.82
CA LEU A 141 -15.32 -13.58 -18.09
C LEU A 141 -14.13 -13.02 -18.89
N LEU A 142 -13.20 -12.33 -18.23
CA LEU A 142 -11.97 -11.82 -18.84
C LEU A 142 -11.19 -12.97 -19.51
N ASN A 143 -11.01 -14.09 -18.81
CA ASN A 143 -10.30 -15.25 -19.35
C ASN A 143 -11.02 -15.89 -20.55
N GLN A 144 -12.35 -16.02 -20.48
CA GLN A 144 -13.14 -16.53 -21.61
C GLN A 144 -12.97 -15.64 -22.86
N VAL A 145 -13.12 -14.32 -22.71
CA VAL A 145 -12.94 -13.37 -23.82
C VAL A 145 -11.51 -13.40 -24.36
N ASN A 146 -10.51 -13.44 -23.48
CA ASN A 146 -9.11 -13.54 -23.88
C ASN A 146 -8.84 -14.80 -24.72
N ASN A 147 -9.36 -15.95 -24.29
CA ASN A 147 -9.18 -17.21 -25.00
C ASN A 147 -9.83 -17.18 -26.39
N LEU A 148 -11.03 -16.60 -26.51
CA LEU A 148 -11.71 -16.42 -27.80
C LEU A 148 -10.94 -15.51 -28.76
N LEU A 149 -10.40 -14.39 -28.25
CA LEU A 149 -9.63 -13.44 -29.04
C LEU A 149 -8.30 -14.04 -29.52
N LEU A 150 -7.57 -14.73 -28.65
CA LEU A 150 -6.28 -15.32 -28.98
C LEU A 150 -6.39 -16.51 -29.95
N ALA A 151 -7.48 -17.28 -29.89
CA ALA A 151 -7.71 -18.41 -30.80
C ALA A 151 -7.75 -18.01 -32.29
N HIS A 152 -8.11 -16.75 -32.58
CA HIS A 152 -8.26 -16.23 -33.95
C HIS A 152 -7.16 -15.25 -34.34
N THR A 153 -6.09 -15.16 -33.54
CA THR A 153 -5.02 -14.19 -33.76
C THR A 153 -3.84 -14.82 -34.48
N GLY A 154 -3.33 -14.13 -35.51
CA GLY A 154 -2.07 -14.48 -36.17
C GLY A 154 -0.85 -14.13 -35.33
N ARG A 155 0.19 -13.56 -35.95
CA ARG A 155 1.42 -13.21 -35.24
C ARG A 155 1.17 -12.18 -34.12
N LEU A 156 1.57 -12.55 -32.90
CA LEU A 156 1.45 -11.71 -31.71
C LEU A 156 2.59 -10.67 -31.67
N PRO A 157 2.30 -9.42 -31.26
CA PRO A 157 3.33 -8.41 -31.05
C PRO A 157 4.30 -8.79 -29.91
N GLU A 158 5.59 -8.54 -30.13
CA GLU A 158 6.62 -8.68 -29.09
C GLU A 158 6.68 -7.43 -28.20
N ASP A 159 7.14 -7.61 -26.96
CA ASP A 159 7.33 -6.54 -25.97
C ASP A 159 8.76 -6.60 -25.38
N PRO A 160 9.78 -6.23 -26.18
CA PRO A 160 11.18 -6.32 -25.78
C PRO A 160 11.47 -5.39 -24.59
N ARG A 161 12.39 -5.80 -23.73
CA ARG A 161 12.85 -5.00 -22.58
C ARG A 161 13.45 -3.67 -23.08
N PRO A 162 12.96 -2.51 -22.62
CA PRO A 162 13.56 -1.22 -22.95
C PRO A 162 14.99 -1.10 -22.40
N GLN A 163 15.87 -0.38 -23.09
CA GLN A 163 17.28 -0.17 -22.67
C GLN A 163 17.39 0.46 -21.27
N ALA A 164 16.46 1.36 -20.93
CA ALA A 164 16.36 2.01 -19.63
C ALA A 164 15.99 1.07 -18.47
N VAL A 165 15.58 -0.18 -18.74
CA VAL A 165 15.18 -1.13 -17.69
C VAL A 165 16.30 -2.11 -17.43
N SER A 166 16.97 -2.06 -16.29
CA SER A 166 18.06 -2.98 -15.91
C SER A 166 17.61 -4.00 -14.87
N ARG A 167 18.43 -5.02 -14.62
CA ARG A 167 18.24 -5.98 -13.52
C ARG A 167 19.08 -5.53 -12.34
N GLY A 168 18.50 -5.55 -11.14
CA GLY A 168 19.20 -5.22 -9.91
C GLY A 168 18.87 -6.18 -8.77
N VAL A 169 19.62 -6.07 -7.67
CA VAL A 169 19.33 -6.76 -6.42
C VAL A 169 19.25 -5.73 -5.31
N ILE A 170 18.06 -5.57 -4.73
CA ILE A 170 17.84 -4.68 -3.60
C ILE A 170 17.79 -5.45 -2.29
N CYS A 171 18.06 -4.75 -1.19
CA CYS A 171 18.02 -5.28 0.16
C CYS A 171 16.81 -4.72 0.91
N TRP A 172 15.94 -5.61 1.37
CA TRP A 172 14.91 -5.25 2.34
C TRP A 172 15.49 -5.30 3.76
N PRO A 173 15.05 -4.41 4.66
CA PRO A 173 13.92 -3.48 4.51
C PRO A 173 14.26 -2.10 3.94
N GLY A 174 15.50 -1.83 3.53
CA GLY A 174 15.91 -0.50 3.04
C GLY A 174 15.42 -0.14 1.63
N GLY A 175 15.14 -1.14 0.79
CA GLY A 175 14.71 -0.96 -0.61
C GLY A 175 15.85 -0.66 -1.58
N GLN A 176 17.09 -0.58 -1.09
CA GLN A 176 18.28 -0.22 -1.87
C GLN A 176 19.33 -1.33 -1.81
N THR A 177 20.29 -1.32 -2.74
CA THR A 177 21.41 -2.28 -2.74
C THR A 177 22.31 -2.05 -1.53
N LEU A 178 22.78 -3.13 -0.91
CA LEU A 178 23.83 -3.11 0.11
C LEU A 178 24.97 -4.08 -0.25
N PRO A 179 26.21 -3.80 0.19
CA PRO A 179 27.36 -4.68 -0.01
C PRO A 179 27.10 -6.12 0.41
N ALA A 180 27.82 -7.06 -0.20
CA ALA A 180 27.76 -8.46 0.20
C ALA A 180 28.17 -8.62 1.69
N GLY A 181 27.40 -9.41 2.44
CA GLY A 181 27.63 -9.60 3.88
C GLY A 181 27.08 -8.49 4.79
N ASP A 182 26.53 -7.40 4.27
CA ASP A 182 25.93 -6.34 5.11
C ASP A 182 24.75 -6.88 5.94
N SER A 183 24.84 -6.74 7.27
CA SER A 183 23.88 -7.27 8.23
C SER A 183 22.52 -6.57 8.20
N ASN A 184 22.42 -5.41 7.54
CA ASN A 184 21.18 -4.71 7.27
C ASN A 184 20.42 -5.29 6.07
N CYS A 185 21.07 -6.09 5.23
CA CYS A 185 20.42 -6.75 4.12
C CYS A 185 19.72 -8.04 4.59
N ARG A 186 18.47 -7.91 5.04
CA ARG A 186 17.69 -9.04 5.59
C ARG A 186 17.21 -9.99 4.50
N ARG A 187 16.80 -9.42 3.37
CA ARG A 187 16.36 -10.18 2.20
C ARG A 187 16.89 -9.54 0.94
N ARG A 188 17.66 -10.30 0.17
CA ARG A 188 18.08 -9.94 -1.18
C ARG A 188 16.98 -10.32 -2.15
N LEU A 189 16.47 -9.34 -2.90
CA LEU A 189 15.44 -9.55 -3.91
C LEU A 189 15.94 -9.03 -5.24
N ALA A 190 15.90 -9.91 -6.25
CA ALA A 190 16.09 -9.48 -7.62
C ALA A 190 14.88 -8.64 -8.07
N THR A 191 15.13 -7.57 -8.81
CA THR A 191 14.08 -6.68 -9.31
C THR A 191 14.47 -6.03 -10.64
N TRP A 192 13.47 -5.47 -11.32
CA TRP A 192 13.68 -4.58 -12.47
C TRP A 192 13.89 -3.15 -11.97
N LEU A 193 14.94 -2.48 -12.43
CA LEU A 193 15.22 -1.07 -12.14
C LEU A 193 14.95 -0.23 -13.37
N LEU A 194 14.36 0.94 -13.18
CA LEU A 194 14.18 1.94 -14.23
C LEU A 194 15.27 2.99 -14.08
N ASP A 195 16.12 3.18 -15.09
CA ASP A 195 17.24 4.11 -15.07
C ASP A 195 18.11 3.92 -13.80
N ASP A 196 18.36 2.65 -13.44
CA ASP A 196 19.07 2.22 -12.23
C ASP A 196 18.52 2.77 -10.90
N SER A 197 17.28 3.29 -10.92
CA SER A 197 16.64 3.93 -9.76
C SER A 197 16.30 2.92 -8.68
N GLN A 198 16.79 3.17 -7.46
CA GLN A 198 16.56 2.35 -6.27
C GLN A 198 15.87 3.21 -5.20
N PRO A 199 14.54 3.38 -5.29
CA PRO A 199 13.80 4.17 -4.31
C PRO A 199 13.94 3.51 -2.93
N PRO A 200 14.27 4.27 -1.87
CA PRO A 200 14.28 3.73 -0.53
C PRO A 200 12.86 3.36 -0.11
N THR A 201 12.75 2.52 0.92
CA THR A 201 11.46 2.28 1.57
C THR A 201 10.84 3.59 2.02
N LEU A 202 9.64 3.85 1.52
CA LEU A 202 8.90 5.07 1.81
C LEU A 202 8.48 5.09 3.27
N LEU A 203 8.73 6.23 3.92
CA LEU A 203 8.35 6.47 5.30
C LEU A 203 7.11 7.37 5.33
N LEU A 204 6.17 7.05 6.21
CA LEU A 204 5.03 7.92 6.50
C LEU A 204 5.40 8.75 7.74
N PRO A 205 5.45 10.10 7.64
CA PRO A 205 5.93 10.95 8.73
C PRO A 205 5.19 10.78 10.07
N GLU A 206 3.91 10.43 10.02
CA GLU A 206 3.11 10.18 11.22
C GLU A 206 3.40 8.81 11.87
N GLN A 207 4.03 7.90 11.13
CA GLN A 207 4.14 6.50 11.50
C GLN A 207 5.56 6.07 11.90
N GLU A 208 6.55 6.94 11.71
CA GLU A 208 7.93 6.75 12.14
C GLU A 208 8.39 7.94 12.98
N ASP A 209 9.39 7.71 13.84
CA ASP A 209 10.07 8.80 14.51
C ASP A 209 10.93 9.61 13.52
N ILE A 210 11.49 10.73 13.98
CA ILE A 210 12.42 11.59 13.21
C ILE A 210 13.57 10.84 12.54
N ASN A 211 13.94 9.68 13.08
CA ASN A 211 15.06 8.86 12.62
C ASN A 211 14.65 7.80 11.57
N GLY A 212 13.34 7.62 11.32
CA GLY A 212 12.83 6.67 10.33
C GLY A 212 13.25 5.22 10.60
N ILE A 213 13.58 4.52 9.52
CA ILE A 213 14.01 3.12 9.56
C ILE A 213 15.53 2.95 9.62
N ARG A 214 16.31 4.02 9.42
CA ARG A 214 17.77 3.98 9.32
C ARG A 214 18.37 4.92 10.35
N PHE A 215 18.96 4.37 11.40
CA PHE A 215 19.47 5.17 12.51
C PHE A 215 20.73 4.58 13.15
N PRO A 216 21.57 5.43 13.78
CA PRO A 216 22.74 4.95 14.51
C PRO A 216 22.31 4.30 15.82
N VAL A 217 22.97 3.21 16.16
CA VAL A 217 22.93 2.55 17.46
C VAL A 217 24.35 2.45 17.95
N TRP A 218 24.60 2.94 19.17
CA TRP A 218 25.91 2.90 19.79
C TRP A 218 26.11 1.55 20.46
N LEU A 219 27.18 0.85 20.09
CA LEU A 219 27.54 -0.45 20.65
C LEU A 219 28.87 -0.36 21.41
N ASP A 220 28.99 -1.11 22.50
CA ASP A 220 30.28 -1.35 23.16
C ASP A 220 31.07 -2.48 22.48
N ASP A 221 32.27 -2.77 22.98
CA ASP A 221 33.14 -3.83 22.47
C ASP A 221 32.54 -5.25 22.61
N THR A 222 31.49 -5.42 23.43
CA THR A 222 30.74 -6.68 23.59
C THR A 222 29.54 -6.78 22.64
N GLY A 223 29.26 -5.72 21.87
CA GLY A 223 28.12 -5.63 20.96
C GLY A 223 26.79 -5.29 21.64
N ARG A 224 26.79 -4.87 22.91
CA ARG A 224 25.58 -4.39 23.60
C ARG A 224 25.34 -2.92 23.31
N ARG A 225 24.06 -2.52 23.31
CA ARG A 225 23.68 -1.12 23.11
C ARG A 225 24.04 -0.28 24.32
N VAL A 226 24.70 0.85 24.08
CA VAL A 226 25.14 1.80 25.09
C VAL A 226 24.68 3.23 24.77
N ALA A 227 24.79 4.15 25.73
CA ALA A 227 24.65 5.57 25.43
C ALA A 227 25.81 6.09 24.56
N ALA A 228 25.57 7.21 23.87
CA ALA A 228 26.52 7.76 22.90
C ALA A 228 27.79 8.33 23.56
N ASP A 229 27.69 8.71 24.84
CA ASP A 229 28.75 9.29 25.66
C ASP A 229 29.57 8.24 26.44
N CYS A 230 29.25 6.95 26.29
CA CYS A 230 30.03 5.88 26.91
C CYS A 230 31.42 5.77 26.25
N PRO A 231 32.52 5.55 27.01
CA PRO A 231 33.88 5.57 26.48
C PRO A 231 34.17 4.62 25.31
N GLN A 232 33.49 3.46 25.25
CA GLN A 232 33.65 2.44 24.21
C GLN A 232 32.57 2.50 23.12
N ALA A 233 31.73 3.54 23.11
CA ALA A 233 30.60 3.63 22.20
C ALA A 233 31.06 3.79 20.74
N ARG A 234 30.68 2.84 19.89
CA ARG A 234 30.89 2.91 18.44
C ARG A 234 29.54 2.94 17.73
N ALA A 235 29.32 3.96 16.90
CA ALA A 235 28.07 4.07 16.13
C ALA A 235 28.03 2.99 15.05
N HIS A 236 26.93 2.24 14.99
CA HIS A 236 26.62 1.29 13.93
C HIS A 236 25.26 1.65 13.35
N THR A 237 25.17 1.71 12.02
CA THR A 237 23.89 2.02 11.35
C THR A 237 23.04 0.76 11.25
N PHE A 238 21.82 0.82 11.79
CA PHE A 238 20.82 -0.24 11.64
C PHE A 238 19.74 0.22 10.67
N ILE A 239 19.28 -0.72 9.83
CA ILE A 239 18.10 -0.57 8.99
C ILE A 239 17.07 -1.62 9.44
N VAL A 240 15.89 -1.14 9.84
CA VAL A 240 14.79 -1.95 10.37
C VAL A 240 13.53 -1.80 9.52
N TRP A 241 12.53 -2.65 9.75
CA TRP A 241 11.24 -2.51 9.09
C TRP A 241 10.46 -1.32 9.64
N PRO A 242 9.64 -0.62 8.83
CA PRO A 242 8.72 0.39 9.32
C PRO A 242 7.91 -0.09 10.53
N ARG A 243 7.75 0.76 11.55
CA ARG A 243 7.03 0.47 12.81
C ARG A 243 5.61 -0.02 12.57
N PRO A 244 4.84 0.51 11.59
CA PRO A 244 3.54 -0.04 11.24
C PRO A 244 3.56 -1.48 10.76
N LEU A 245 4.71 -2.06 10.43
CA LEU A 245 4.78 -3.46 10.03
C LEU A 245 5.05 -4.39 11.22
N GLU A 246 5.54 -3.89 12.36
CA GLU A 246 5.96 -4.68 13.53
C GLU A 246 4.97 -5.79 13.96
N PRO A 247 3.64 -5.54 14.06
CA PRO A 247 2.68 -6.59 14.43
C PRO A 247 2.62 -7.77 13.44
N TRP A 248 2.94 -7.51 12.17
CA TRP A 248 2.88 -8.46 11.07
C TRP A 248 4.23 -9.11 10.74
N LEU A 249 5.32 -8.64 11.35
CA LEU A 249 6.65 -9.20 11.11
C LEU A 249 6.85 -10.52 11.86
N PRO A 250 7.59 -11.48 11.25
CA PRO A 250 8.13 -12.62 11.95
C PRO A 250 8.93 -12.16 13.19
N PRO A 251 8.91 -12.89 14.33
CA PRO A 251 9.58 -12.46 15.55
C PRO A 251 11.06 -12.07 15.39
N ALA A 252 11.80 -12.76 14.51
CA ALA A 252 13.22 -12.48 14.23
C ALA A 252 13.47 -11.17 13.45
N GLU A 253 12.46 -10.62 12.78
CA GLU A 253 12.56 -9.39 12.00
C GLU A 253 12.04 -8.15 12.74
N ARG A 254 11.40 -8.34 13.90
CA ARG A 254 10.93 -7.26 14.78
C ARG A 254 12.11 -6.48 15.33
N ARG A 255 11.94 -5.17 15.55
CA ARG A 255 12.98 -4.28 16.11
C ARG A 255 13.61 -4.83 17.39
N SER A 256 12.81 -5.41 18.29
CA SER A 256 13.31 -5.97 19.57
C SER A 256 14.28 -7.15 19.41
N ALA A 257 14.18 -7.91 18.31
CA ALA A 257 15.10 -9.01 18.00
C ALA A 257 16.26 -8.54 17.11
N ARG A 258 16.05 -7.48 16.32
CA ARG A 258 17.07 -6.89 15.43
C ARG A 258 18.10 -6.05 16.17
N LEU A 259 17.69 -5.33 17.20
CA LEU A 259 18.55 -4.48 18.00
C LEU A 259 19.21 -5.33 19.11
N PRO A 260 20.54 -5.22 19.33
CA PRO A 260 21.20 -5.93 20.43
C PRO A 260 20.63 -5.57 21.80
N ALA A 261 20.88 -6.40 22.82
CA ALA A 261 20.47 -6.08 24.19
C ALA A 261 21.14 -4.78 24.69
N ALA A 262 20.45 -4.04 25.55
CA ALA A 262 21.04 -2.88 26.23
C ALA A 262 22.09 -3.32 27.25
N SER A 263 23.13 -2.50 27.44
CA SER A 263 24.13 -2.68 28.49
C SER A 263 23.55 -2.28 29.84
N ASP A 264 23.82 -3.08 30.87
CA ASP A 264 23.39 -2.79 32.25
C ASP A 264 24.25 -1.69 32.89
N HIS A 265 25.47 -1.46 32.37
CA HIS A 265 26.45 -0.54 32.96
C HIS A 265 26.35 0.89 32.40
N CYS A 266 26.06 1.02 31.10
CA CYS A 266 25.94 2.30 30.42
C CYS A 266 24.76 2.23 29.44
N PRO A 267 23.52 2.09 29.96
CA PRO A 267 22.34 1.87 29.12
C PRO A 267 22.10 3.08 28.20
N PRO A 268 21.54 2.87 27.00
CA PRO A 268 21.15 3.98 26.15
C PRO A 268 20.17 4.90 26.87
N LEU A 269 20.40 6.21 26.78
CA LEU A 269 19.49 7.25 27.29
C LEU A 269 18.13 7.09 26.60
N GLN A 270 17.19 6.43 27.28
CA GLN A 270 15.83 6.08 26.84
C GLN A 270 15.57 6.28 25.34
N GLY A 271 16.11 5.39 24.51
CA GLY A 271 15.64 5.26 23.14
C GLY A 271 14.30 4.54 23.17
N ASN A 272 13.21 5.19 22.75
CA ASN A 272 11.88 4.58 22.60
C ASN A 272 11.96 3.42 21.58
N ASP A 273 12.41 2.25 22.03
CA ASP A 273 12.38 1.00 21.26
C ASP A 273 10.93 0.55 21.04
N ALA A 274 10.03 0.96 21.94
CA ALA A 274 8.60 0.75 21.80
C ALA A 274 8.11 1.47 20.54
N ALA A 275 7.38 0.74 19.68
CA ALA A 275 6.68 1.37 18.57
C ALA A 275 5.72 2.45 19.09
N PRO A 276 5.45 3.53 18.33
CA PRO A 276 4.54 4.58 18.74
C PRO A 276 3.20 3.94 19.07
N LEU A 277 2.61 4.34 20.19
CA LEU A 277 1.26 3.95 20.52
C LEU A 277 0.33 4.54 19.45
N MET A 278 -0.37 3.67 18.72
CA MET A 278 -1.23 4.05 17.61
C MET A 278 -2.65 3.57 17.87
N LEU A 279 -3.62 4.48 17.77
CA LEU A 279 -5.03 4.20 17.93
C LEU A 279 -5.66 3.90 16.56
N SER A 280 -6.34 2.76 16.45
CA SER A 280 -7.08 2.32 15.28
C SER A 280 -8.55 2.08 15.61
N GLY A 281 -9.43 2.22 14.61
CA GLY A 281 -10.89 2.05 14.76
C GLY A 281 -11.68 3.34 14.57
N VAL A 282 -11.08 4.49 14.88
CA VAL A 282 -11.62 5.82 14.60
C VAL A 282 -10.48 6.78 14.25
N ARG A 283 -10.76 7.74 13.37
CA ARG A 283 -9.77 8.76 12.94
C ARG A 283 -10.05 10.09 13.66
N ASP A 284 -9.01 10.89 13.82
CA ASP A 284 -9.18 12.28 14.25
C ASP A 284 -10.02 13.04 13.21
N GLY A 285 -10.97 13.85 13.70
CA GLY A 285 -11.98 14.54 12.90
C GLY A 285 -13.06 13.64 12.29
N ALA A 286 -13.15 12.35 12.66
CA ALA A 286 -14.18 11.48 12.11
C ALA A 286 -15.59 11.94 12.52
N VAL A 287 -16.53 11.88 11.57
CA VAL A 287 -17.96 12.07 11.83
C VAL A 287 -18.64 10.72 11.75
N ILE A 288 -19.12 10.24 12.88
CA ILE A 288 -19.84 8.97 13.02
C ILE A 288 -21.33 9.28 12.96
N ARG A 289 -22.05 8.57 12.10
CA ARG A 289 -23.50 8.73 11.95
C ARG A 289 -24.24 7.53 12.50
N GLN A 290 -25.20 7.79 13.38
CA GLN A 290 -26.09 6.78 13.92
C GLN A 290 -27.04 6.27 12.84
N LEU A 291 -27.26 4.95 12.78
CA LEU A 291 -28.21 4.38 11.83
C LEU A 291 -29.65 4.61 12.31
N PRO A 292 -30.61 4.94 11.41
CA PRO A 292 -32.01 5.08 11.77
C PRO A 292 -32.54 3.82 12.47
N GLY A 293 -33.16 3.98 13.65
CA GLY A 293 -33.73 2.89 14.44
C GLY A 293 -32.77 2.18 15.39
N GLN A 294 -31.48 2.56 15.45
CA GLN A 294 -30.59 2.14 16.53
C GLN A 294 -30.49 3.23 17.60
N GLU A 295 -30.44 2.85 18.88
CA GLU A 295 -30.28 3.78 20.00
C GLU A 295 -28.81 4.06 20.35
N ASN A 296 -27.91 3.13 20.02
CA ASN A 296 -26.49 3.19 20.39
C ASN A 296 -25.61 2.88 19.18
N VAL A 297 -24.41 3.45 19.16
CA VAL A 297 -23.34 3.12 18.22
C VAL A 297 -22.22 2.43 18.99
N THR A 298 -21.89 1.20 18.57
CA THR A 298 -20.73 0.47 19.08
C THR A 298 -19.52 0.74 18.18
N LEU A 299 -18.47 1.31 18.77
CA LEU A 299 -17.23 1.66 18.09
C LEU A 299 -16.08 0.81 18.63
N PRO A 300 -15.68 -0.27 17.92
CA PRO A 300 -14.50 -1.05 18.27
C PRO A 300 -13.24 -0.26 17.94
N VAL A 301 -12.37 -0.09 18.92
CA VAL A 301 -11.06 0.53 18.79
C VAL A 301 -9.97 -0.39 19.34
N SER A 302 -8.76 -0.23 18.83
CA SER A 302 -7.61 -1.01 19.27
C SER A 302 -6.33 -0.22 19.17
N THR A 303 -5.34 -0.56 20.00
CA THR A 303 -3.99 -0.03 19.89
C THR A 303 -3.03 -1.00 19.24
N THR A 304 -2.14 -0.46 18.41
CA THR A 304 -0.90 -1.13 17.98
C THR A 304 0.29 -0.36 18.53
N GLY A 305 1.42 -1.06 18.76
CA GLY A 305 2.58 -0.45 19.38
C GLY A 305 2.40 -0.19 20.89
N GLY A 306 3.17 0.77 21.38
CA GLY A 306 3.34 1.06 22.80
C GLY A 306 3.99 -0.07 23.61
N LYS A 307 4.22 0.18 24.89
CA LYS A 307 4.81 -0.76 25.84
C LYS A 307 3.86 -1.07 27.00
N GLY A 308 3.84 -2.34 27.41
CA GLY A 308 3.23 -2.70 28.67
C GLY A 308 1.70 -2.62 28.68
N ARG A 309 1.12 -2.19 29.80
CA ARG A 309 -0.34 -2.02 29.97
C ARG A 309 -0.87 -0.75 29.27
N ARG A 310 -2.17 -0.73 28.95
CA ARG A 310 -2.87 0.45 28.41
C ARG A 310 -3.94 0.96 29.38
N TRP A 311 -4.06 2.28 29.44
CA TRP A 311 -5.12 3.00 30.14
C TRP A 311 -5.91 3.83 29.14
N TRP A 312 -7.22 3.66 29.14
CA TRP A 312 -8.12 4.31 28.18
C TRP A 312 -8.97 5.37 28.88
N PHE A 313 -9.20 6.48 28.20
CA PHE A 313 -10.00 7.60 28.69
C PHE A 313 -10.94 8.11 27.60
N LEU A 314 -12.21 8.32 27.94
CA LEU A 314 -13.21 8.95 27.08
C LEU A 314 -13.62 10.27 27.73
N ASN A 315 -13.37 11.40 27.05
CA ASN A 315 -13.62 12.75 27.57
C ASN A 315 -12.97 13.01 28.94
N GLY A 316 -11.79 12.41 29.17
CA GLY A 316 -11.06 12.50 30.44
C GLY A 316 -11.45 11.44 31.48
N GLU A 317 -12.56 10.74 31.30
CA GLU A 317 -13.02 9.70 32.23
C GLU A 317 -12.43 8.33 31.89
N PRO A 318 -11.90 7.57 32.87
CA PRO A 318 -11.30 6.26 32.61
C PRO A 318 -12.35 5.24 32.16
N VAL A 319 -12.03 4.45 31.14
CA VAL A 319 -12.89 3.38 30.62
C VAL A 319 -12.17 2.04 30.63
N ASN A 320 -12.92 0.97 30.94
CA ASN A 320 -12.38 -0.39 30.98
C ASN A 320 -12.25 -0.97 29.57
N GLY A 321 -11.02 -1.27 29.15
CA GLY A 321 -10.72 -1.97 27.90
C GLY A 321 -9.95 -3.27 28.16
N GLU A 322 -10.00 -4.18 27.19
CA GLU A 322 -9.19 -5.40 27.15
C GLU A 322 -7.76 -5.09 26.68
N ASN A 323 -6.97 -4.44 27.54
CA ASN A 323 -5.58 -4.04 27.27
C ASN A 323 -5.44 -3.27 25.94
N ASN A 324 -5.18 -3.95 24.82
CA ASN A 324 -5.04 -3.34 23.50
C ASN A 324 -6.35 -3.13 22.73
N ARG A 325 -7.51 -3.52 23.28
CA ARG A 325 -8.82 -3.36 22.63
C ARG A 325 -9.80 -2.68 23.55
N LEU A 326 -10.71 -1.90 22.98
CA LEU A 326 -11.81 -1.25 23.67
C LEU A 326 -13.02 -1.21 22.73
N SER A 327 -14.21 -1.50 23.24
CA SER A 327 -15.46 -1.28 22.51
C SER A 327 -16.22 -0.15 23.18
N LEU A 328 -16.29 1.00 22.52
CA LEU A 328 -17.02 2.17 23.03
C LEU A 328 -18.49 2.04 22.66
N LEU A 329 -19.37 2.20 23.65
CA LEU A 329 -20.81 2.34 23.43
C LEU A 329 -21.16 3.84 23.53
N LEU A 330 -21.63 4.41 22.42
CA LEU A 330 -21.95 5.84 22.33
C LEU A 330 -23.44 6.02 22.05
N ASN A 331 -24.10 6.90 22.80
CA ASN A 331 -25.55 7.12 22.74
C ASN A 331 -25.95 8.60 22.73
N ILE A 332 -25.00 9.51 22.96
CA ILE A 332 -25.24 10.95 23.04
C ILE A 332 -24.56 11.62 21.85
N ALA A 333 -25.32 12.35 21.04
CA ALA A 333 -24.73 13.13 19.95
C ALA A 333 -23.84 14.24 20.51
N GLY A 334 -22.68 14.44 19.91
CA GLY A 334 -21.71 15.43 20.38
C GLY A 334 -20.27 15.09 20.01
N ARG A 335 -19.35 15.91 20.50
CA ARG A 335 -17.91 15.73 20.33
C ARG A 335 -17.36 14.82 21.42
N TYR A 336 -16.46 13.94 21.01
CA TYR A 336 -15.77 12.99 21.86
C TYR A 336 -14.27 13.11 21.67
N GLN A 337 -13.54 12.93 22.77
CA GLN A 337 -12.11 12.72 22.78
C GLN A 337 -11.81 11.36 23.39
N LEU A 338 -11.14 10.50 22.63
CA LEU A 338 -10.62 9.24 23.13
C LEU A 338 -9.11 9.34 23.24
N VAL A 339 -8.60 9.00 24.42
CA VAL A 339 -7.16 8.99 24.73
C VAL A 339 -6.78 7.61 25.24
N VAL A 340 -5.62 7.12 24.81
CA VAL A 340 -5.00 5.92 25.35
C VAL A 340 -3.55 6.23 25.72
N MET A 341 -3.14 5.76 26.89
CA MET A 341 -1.79 5.89 27.43
C MET A 341 -1.19 4.51 27.68
N ASP A 342 0.11 4.36 27.46
CA ASP A 342 0.85 3.13 27.76
C ASP A 342 1.79 3.25 28.96
N GLU A 343 2.38 2.14 29.39
CA GLU A 343 3.26 2.05 30.57
C GLU A 343 4.58 2.81 30.42
N SER A 344 4.96 3.15 29.19
CA SER A 344 6.09 4.04 28.92
C SER A 344 5.71 5.54 28.88
N GLY A 345 4.44 5.87 29.11
CA GLY A 345 3.94 7.25 29.08
C GLY A 345 3.64 7.77 27.66
N GLN A 346 3.64 6.91 26.64
CA GLN A 346 3.18 7.31 25.31
C GLN A 346 1.68 7.50 25.31
N VAL A 347 1.22 8.50 24.57
CA VAL A 347 -0.20 8.85 24.47
C VAL A 347 -0.62 8.91 23.00
N ALA A 348 -1.75 8.31 22.69
CA ALA A 348 -2.46 8.49 21.43
C ALA A 348 -3.85 9.07 21.71
N ALA A 349 -4.24 10.09 20.96
CA ALA A 349 -5.51 10.76 21.12
C ALA A 349 -6.20 10.96 19.77
N VAL A 350 -7.52 10.88 19.77
CA VAL A 350 -8.37 11.14 18.61
C VAL A 350 -9.61 11.90 19.05
N ASN A 351 -10.00 12.92 18.30
CA ASN A 351 -11.23 13.67 18.49
C ASN A 351 -12.20 13.30 17.36
N PHE A 352 -13.46 13.04 17.68
CA PHE A 352 -14.47 12.68 16.69
C PHE A 352 -15.85 13.17 17.12
N GLU A 353 -16.81 13.15 16.20
CA GLU A 353 -18.16 13.63 16.43
C GLU A 353 -19.18 12.54 16.14
N LEU A 354 -20.17 12.37 17.02
CA LEU A 354 -21.34 11.54 16.79
C LEU A 354 -22.52 12.42 16.41
N ILE A 355 -23.07 12.19 15.22
CA ILE A 355 -24.29 12.84 14.72
C ILE A 355 -25.43 11.82 14.56
N ARG A 356 -26.67 12.31 14.65
CA ARG A 356 -27.87 11.50 14.42
C ARG A 356 -28.20 11.31 12.95
#